data_AF-A0A7C1E046-F1
#
_entry.id   AF-A0A7C1E046-F1
#
_cell.length_a   1.000
_cell.length_b   1.000
_cell.length_c   1.000
_cell.angle_alpha   90.00
_cell.angle_beta   90.00
_cell.angle_gamma   90.00
#
_symmetry.space_group_name_H-M   'P 1'
#
loop_
_entity.id
_entity.type
_entity.pdbx_description
1 polymer ?
#
loop_
_entity_poly.entity_id
_entity_poly.type
_entity_poly.pdbx_seq_one_letter_code
_entity_poly.pdbx_strand_id
1 'polypeptide(L)'
;MSKKIYLSENHTRSLSSSLIVVEKYLLELEDMFLKQNDSCCNELVKDIDEELIASNLSAIQEAKDKICALAEKYGTLKEKLSLQRVINAKRTKIWEILKDTLSKRTKGYGTFPKKFVEEYDADINKLIEITNKINY
;
A
#
# COMPACT_ATOMS: atom_id res chain seq x y z
N MET A 1 -3.67 32.19 -10.85
CA MET A 1 -3.84 31.06 -11.78
C MET A 1 -2.54 30.85 -12.54
N SER A 2 -1.86 29.72 -12.33
CA SER A 2 -0.64 29.38 -13.09
C SER A 2 -1.00 29.03 -14.54
N LYS A 3 -0.19 29.49 -15.50
CA LYS A 3 -0.34 29.16 -16.92
C LYS A 3 -0.34 27.63 -17.11
N LYS A 4 -1.41 27.08 -17.70
CA LYS A 4 -1.47 25.67 -18.09
C LYS A 4 -0.43 25.35 -19.17
N ILE A 5 0.23 24.21 -19.02
CA ILE A 5 1.21 23.70 -19.99
C ILE A 5 0.65 22.42 -20.60
N TYR A 6 0.56 22.41 -21.92
CA TYR A 6 0.10 21.24 -22.67
C TYR A 6 1.30 20.38 -23.06
N LEU A 7 1.39 19.21 -22.45
CA LEU A 7 2.36 18.18 -22.83
C LEU A 7 1.73 17.24 -23.87
N SER A 8 2.55 16.49 -24.61
CA SER A 8 2.03 15.39 -25.43
C SER A 8 1.43 14.30 -24.55
N GLU A 9 0.50 13.52 -25.09
CA GLU A 9 -0.25 12.50 -24.34
C GLU A 9 0.67 11.52 -23.58
N ASN A 10 1.77 11.09 -24.22
CA ASN A 10 2.74 10.18 -23.58
C ASN A 10 3.44 10.82 -22.39
N HIS A 11 3.81 12.11 -22.48
CA HIS A 11 4.42 12.83 -21.37
C HIS A 11 3.42 13.10 -20.25
N THR A 12 2.18 13.49 -20.58
CA THR A 12 1.10 13.67 -19.59
C THR A 12 0.82 12.37 -18.84
N ARG A 13 0.72 11.24 -19.56
CA ARG A 13 0.52 9.91 -18.96
C ARG A 13 1.68 9.53 -18.05
N SER A 14 2.92 9.69 -18.53
CA SER A 14 4.13 9.40 -17.76
C SER A 14 4.19 10.23 -16.46
N LEU A 15 3.93 11.53 -16.55
CA LEU A 15 3.87 12.42 -15.40
C LEU A 15 2.74 12.02 -14.44
N SER A 16 1.54 11.73 -14.95
CA SER A 16 0.39 11.32 -14.15
C SER A 16 0.71 10.06 -13.33
N SER A 17 1.24 9.00 -13.97
CA SER A 17 1.61 7.77 -13.28
C SER A 17 2.68 8.01 -12.21
N SER A 18 3.66 8.87 -12.51
CA SER A 18 4.73 9.20 -11.56
C SER A 18 4.18 9.95 -10.34
N LEU A 19 3.35 10.97 -10.55
CA LEU A 19 2.74 11.74 -9.46
C LEU A 19 1.85 10.86 -8.57
N ILE A 20 1.07 9.96 -9.15
CA ILE A 20 0.23 9.00 -8.40
C ILE A 20 1.09 8.11 -7.50
N VAL A 21 2.20 7.59 -8.01
CA VAL A 21 3.09 6.71 -7.23
C VAL A 21 3.78 7.49 -6.11
N VAL A 22 4.26 8.70 -6.38
CA VAL A 22 4.88 9.56 -5.36
C VAL A 22 3.87 9.93 -4.28
N GLU A 23 2.66 10.37 -4.65
CA GLU A 23 1.60 10.71 -3.70
C GLU A 23 1.24 9.51 -2.82
N LYS A 24 1.17 8.31 -3.40
CA LYS A 24 0.91 7.09 -2.65
C LYS A 24 1.97 6.84 -1.57
N TYR A 25 3.27 6.96 -1.89
CA TYR A 25 4.33 6.77 -0.91
C TYR A 25 4.34 7.85 0.17
N LEU A 26 4.01 9.10 -0.18
CA LEU A 26 3.85 10.19 0.80
C LEU A 26 2.72 9.91 1.80
N LEU A 27 1.58 9.40 1.31
CA LEU A 27 0.46 9.01 2.18
C LEU A 27 0.80 7.81 3.07
N GLU A 28 1.56 6.84 2.56
CA GLU A 28 2.04 5.71 3.37
C GLU A 28 3.00 6.19 4.48
N LEU A 29 3.93 7.11 4.17
CA LEU A 29 4.81 7.72 5.18
C LEU A 29 4.05 8.54 6.22
N GLU A 30 3.09 9.36 5.78
CA GLU A 30 2.21 10.13 6.67
C GLU A 30 1.47 9.21 7.64
N ASP A 31 0.93 8.09 7.15
CA ASP A 31 0.26 7.09 7.99
C ASP A 31 1.23 6.46 8.99
N MET A 32 2.47 6.16 8.60
CA MET A 32 3.49 5.61 9.50
C MET A 32 3.87 6.60 10.63
N PHE A 33 4.01 7.89 10.32
CA PHE A 33 4.32 8.90 11.34
C PHE A 33 3.15 9.13 12.31
N LEU A 34 1.91 9.09 11.82
CA LEU A 34 0.70 9.32 12.62
C LEU A 34 0.21 8.09 13.37
N LYS A 35 0.36 6.90 12.78
CA LYS A 35 -0.16 5.63 13.29
C LYS A 35 1.00 4.65 13.42
N GLN A 36 1.69 4.75 14.55
CA GLN A 36 2.69 3.77 14.99
C GLN A 36 1.95 2.53 15.51
N ASN A 37 1.34 1.77 14.59
CA ASN A 37 0.60 0.57 14.94
C ASN A 37 1.56 -0.55 15.32
N ASP A 38 1.31 -1.18 16.46
CA ASP A 38 1.96 -2.44 16.80
C ASP A 38 1.56 -3.52 15.79
N SER A 39 2.53 -4.32 15.35
CA SER A 39 2.28 -5.43 14.43
C SER A 39 2.78 -6.73 15.03
N CYS A 40 2.07 -7.83 14.76
CA CYS A 40 2.46 -9.15 15.29
C CYS A 40 3.78 -9.67 14.71
N CYS A 41 4.20 -9.15 13.55
CA CYS A 41 5.36 -9.66 12.82
C CYS A 41 6.57 -8.73 12.86
N ASN A 42 6.38 -7.44 13.18
CA ASN A 42 7.44 -6.44 13.24
C ASN A 42 7.25 -5.55 14.47
N GLU A 43 8.35 -5.29 15.16
CA GLU A 43 8.43 -4.26 16.20
C GLU A 43 8.98 -2.98 15.57
N LEU A 44 8.26 -1.87 15.74
CA LEU A 44 8.71 -0.56 15.28
C LEU A 44 9.48 0.12 16.41
N VAL A 45 10.78 0.26 16.22
CA VAL A 45 11.63 1.00 17.16
C VAL A 45 11.49 2.49 16.86
N LYS A 46 11.03 3.28 17.84
CA LYS A 46 10.96 4.74 17.72
C LYS A 46 12.36 5.33 17.96
N ASP A 47 13.15 5.40 16.89
CA ASP A 47 14.50 5.98 16.85
C ASP A 47 14.53 7.43 16.36
N ILE A 48 13.35 8.03 16.17
CA ILE A 48 13.14 9.42 15.76
C ILE A 48 12.38 10.21 16.82
N ASP A 49 12.80 11.45 17.05
CA ASP A 49 12.15 12.36 17.98
C ASP A 49 10.90 13.03 17.37
N GLU A 50 10.13 13.69 18.23
CA GLU A 50 8.86 14.31 17.85
C GLU A 50 9.05 15.56 16.98
N GLU A 51 10.17 16.26 17.13
CA GLU A 51 10.49 17.44 16.32
C GLU A 51 10.75 17.03 14.87
N LEU A 52 11.50 15.94 14.67
CA LEU A 52 11.76 15.36 13.37
C LEU A 52 10.48 14.80 12.74
N ILE A 53 9.61 14.16 13.52
CA ILE A 53 8.28 13.72 13.03
C ILE A 53 7.46 14.91 12.54
N ALA A 54 7.37 15.99 13.32
CA ALA A 54 6.62 17.18 12.95
C ALA A 54 7.19 17.86 11.69
N SER A 55 8.53 17.94 11.59
CA SER A 55 9.21 18.46 10.41
C SER A 55 8.91 17.65 9.15
N ASN A 56 8.95 16.31 9.25
CA ASN A 56 8.63 15.42 8.13
C ASN A 56 7.16 15.54 7.71
N LEU A 57 6.23 15.61 8.66
CA LEU A 57 4.80 15.80 8.37
C LEU A 57 4.55 17.12 7.62
N SER A 58 5.22 18.21 8.03
CA SER A 58 5.17 19.49 7.32
C SER A 58 5.71 19.38 5.89
N ALA A 59 6.84 18.70 5.70
CA ALA A 59 7.43 18.49 4.38
C ALA A 59 6.55 17.62 3.47
N ILE A 60 5.93 16.58 4.02
CA ILE A 60 4.96 15.73 3.30
C ILE A 60 3.76 16.55 2.84
N GLN A 61 3.22 17.41 3.71
CA GLN A 61 2.09 18.27 3.35
C GLN A 61 2.47 19.25 2.23
N GLU A 62 3.63 19.89 2.31
CA GLU A 62 4.13 20.76 1.23
C GLU A 62 4.28 20.00 -0.10
N ALA A 63 4.79 18.77 -0.05
CA ALA A 63 4.92 17.92 -1.23
C ALA A 63 3.56 17.56 -1.85
N LYS A 64 2.55 17.23 -1.03
CA LYS A 64 1.17 16.96 -1.49
C LYS A 64 0.55 18.18 -2.17
N ASP A 65 0.72 19.36 -1.59
CA ASP A 65 0.24 20.62 -2.17
C ASP A 65 0.93 20.89 -3.51
N LYS A 66 2.25 20.61 -3.59
CA LYS A 66 3.00 20.75 -4.84
C LYS A 66 2.54 19.78 -5.92
N ILE A 67 2.24 18.53 -5.57
CA ILE A 67 1.69 17.53 -6.49
C ILE A 67 0.35 18.00 -7.04
N CYS A 68 -0.54 18.53 -6.20
CA CYS A 68 -1.82 19.09 -6.65
C CYS A 68 -1.63 20.24 -7.63
N ALA A 69 -0.70 21.17 -7.33
CA ALA A 69 -0.39 22.28 -8.23
C ALA A 69 0.23 21.82 -9.56
N LEU A 70 1.09 20.79 -9.55
CA LEU A 70 1.65 20.20 -10.76
C LEU A 70 0.56 19.52 -11.59
N ALA A 71 -0.32 18.75 -10.94
CA ALA A 71 -1.42 18.08 -11.61
C ALA A 71 -2.35 19.06 -12.33
N GLU A 72 -2.68 20.18 -11.68
CA GLU A 72 -3.47 21.24 -12.30
C GLU A 72 -2.72 21.92 -13.46
N LYS A 73 -1.44 22.25 -13.27
CA LYS A 73 -0.61 22.95 -14.25
C LYS A 73 -0.40 22.14 -15.53
N TYR A 74 -0.19 20.84 -15.42
CA TYR A 74 0.07 19.94 -16.55
C TYR A 74 -1.16 19.16 -17.02
N GLY A 75 -2.31 19.39 -16.39
CA GLY A 75 -3.57 18.75 -16.77
C GLY A 75 -3.56 17.24 -16.55
N THR A 76 -2.86 16.74 -15.53
CA THR A 76 -2.97 15.32 -15.17
C THR A 76 -4.32 15.10 -14.49
N LEU A 77 -5.05 14.08 -14.91
CA LEU A 77 -6.40 13.82 -14.43
C LEU A 77 -6.35 13.07 -13.10
N LYS A 78 -7.19 13.47 -12.15
CA LYS A 78 -7.46 12.63 -10.98
C LYS A 78 -8.19 11.38 -11.44
N GLU A 79 -7.63 10.22 -11.14
CA GLU A 79 -8.29 8.94 -11.40
C GLU A 79 -9.43 8.74 -10.40
N LYS A 80 -10.61 8.35 -10.91
CA LYS A 80 -11.73 7.93 -10.05
C LYS A 80 -11.54 6.46 -9.70
N LEU A 81 -11.06 6.20 -8.49
CA LEU A 81 -10.94 4.86 -7.96
C LEU A 81 -12.23 4.44 -7.23
N SER A 82 -12.72 3.25 -7.52
CA SER A 82 -13.81 2.63 -6.76
C SER A 82 -13.22 2.03 -5.49
N LEU A 83 -13.68 2.49 -4.33
CA LEU A 83 -13.26 1.93 -3.03
C LEU A 83 -13.52 0.42 -2.98
N GLN A 84 -14.68 -0.03 -3.47
CA GLN A 84 -15.00 -1.44 -3.63
C GLN A 84 -13.94 -2.20 -4.45
N ARG A 85 -13.49 -1.65 -5.59
CA ARG A 85 -12.43 -2.29 -6.40
C ARG A 85 -11.11 -2.35 -5.66
N VAL A 86 -10.77 -1.29 -4.91
CA VAL A 86 -9.54 -1.26 -4.09
C VAL A 86 -9.59 -2.32 -2.99
N ILE A 87 -10.70 -2.42 -2.24
CA ILE A 87 -10.89 -3.44 -1.20
C ILE A 87 -10.80 -4.84 -1.80
N ASN A 88 -11.49 -5.10 -2.92
CA ASN A 88 -11.40 -6.38 -3.62
C ASN A 88 -9.98 -6.72 -4.04
N ALA A 89 -9.25 -5.79 -4.66
CA ALA A 89 -7.89 -6.02 -5.11
C ALA A 89 -6.96 -6.39 -3.93
N LYS A 90 -7.07 -5.68 -2.80
CA LYS A 90 -6.30 -5.98 -1.59
C LYS A 90 -6.67 -7.35 -1.00
N ARG A 91 -7.98 -7.65 -0.90
CA ARG A 91 -8.46 -8.95 -0.40
C ARG A 91 -7.97 -10.10 -1.27
N THR A 92 -8.08 -9.98 -2.60
CA THR A 92 -7.56 -10.99 -3.53
C THR A 92 -6.07 -11.20 -3.32
N LYS A 93 -5.30 -10.10 -3.17
CA LYS A 93 -3.86 -10.22 -2.95
C LYS A 93 -3.50 -10.92 -1.65
N ILE A 94 -4.21 -10.62 -0.56
CA ILE A 94 -4.04 -11.33 0.73
C ILE A 94 -4.36 -12.81 0.55
N TRP A 95 -5.48 -13.13 -0.10
CA TRP A 95 -5.91 -14.50 -0.34
C TRP A 95 -4.89 -15.29 -1.17
N GLU A 96 -4.35 -14.69 -2.24
CA GLU A 96 -3.28 -15.28 -3.06
C GLU A 96 -2.07 -15.65 -2.19
N ILE A 97 -1.57 -14.71 -1.40
CA ILE A 97 -0.41 -14.92 -0.52
C ILE A 97 -0.68 -16.08 0.45
N LEU A 98 -1.83 -16.07 1.13
CA LEU A 98 -2.18 -17.12 2.10
C LEU A 98 -2.36 -18.49 1.44
N LYS A 99 -2.86 -18.55 0.21
CA LYS A 99 -2.98 -19.82 -0.52
C LYS A 99 -1.63 -20.36 -0.96
N ASP A 100 -0.71 -19.48 -1.33
CA ASP A 100 0.65 -19.86 -1.74
C ASP A 100 1.52 -20.29 -0.54
N THR A 101 1.15 -19.91 0.69
CA THR A 101 1.84 -20.37 1.91
C THR A 101 1.40 -21.74 2.40
N LEU A 102 0.35 -22.36 1.84
CA LEU A 102 -0.09 -23.72 2.23
C LEU A 102 1.03 -24.75 2.03
N SER A 103 1.10 -25.76 2.89
CA SER A 103 2.15 -26.79 2.90
C SER A 103 2.40 -27.44 1.53
N LYS A 104 1.34 -27.64 0.73
CA LYS A 104 1.41 -28.23 -0.61
C LYS A 104 2.01 -27.31 -1.68
N ARG A 105 2.01 -25.99 -1.44
CA ARG A 105 2.49 -24.94 -2.36
C ARG A 105 3.91 -24.49 -2.05
N THR A 106 4.44 -24.82 -0.87
CA THR A 106 5.79 -24.43 -0.42
C THR A 106 6.90 -25.43 -0.74
N LYS A 107 6.66 -26.39 -1.65
CA LYS A 107 7.63 -27.44 -2.04
C LYS A 107 8.98 -26.89 -2.54
N GLY A 108 9.01 -25.66 -3.04
CA GLY A 108 10.25 -24.98 -3.47
C GLY A 108 11.21 -24.65 -2.33
N TYR A 109 10.76 -24.70 -1.08
CA TYR A 109 11.55 -24.40 0.12
C TYR A 109 12.02 -25.65 0.87
N GLY A 110 11.89 -26.83 0.25
CA GLY A 110 12.24 -28.13 0.84
C GLY A 110 11.03 -29.00 1.18
N THR A 111 11.28 -30.12 1.85
CA THR A 111 10.22 -31.05 2.25
C THR A 111 9.53 -30.55 3.52
N PHE A 112 8.24 -30.23 3.43
CA PHE A 112 7.44 -29.84 4.59
C PHE A 112 7.28 -31.02 5.57
N PRO A 113 7.45 -30.83 6.90
CA PRO A 113 7.31 -31.91 7.86
C PRO A 113 5.88 -32.47 7.91
N LYS A 114 5.69 -33.73 7.46
CA LYS A 114 4.36 -34.36 7.33
C LYS A 114 3.52 -34.31 8.60
N LYS A 115 4.15 -34.42 9.78
CA LYS A 115 3.47 -34.40 11.09
C LYS A 115 2.78 -33.07 11.43
N PHE A 116 3.17 -31.96 10.78
CA PHE A 116 2.62 -30.62 11.06
C PHE A 116 1.69 -30.11 9.96
N VAL A 117 1.48 -30.88 8.88
CA VAL A 117 0.71 -30.43 7.71
C VAL A 117 -0.71 -30.03 8.07
N GLU A 118 -1.41 -30.86 8.86
CA GLU A 118 -2.81 -30.64 9.20
C GLU A 118 -3.01 -29.38 10.06
N GLU A 119 -2.23 -29.25 11.14
CA GLU A 119 -2.27 -28.10 12.04
C GLU A 119 -1.91 -26.80 11.32
N TYR A 120 -0.79 -26.80 10.59
CA TYR A 120 -0.34 -25.63 9.83
C TYR A 120 -1.35 -25.18 8.78
N ASP A 121 -1.87 -26.10 7.95
CA ASP A 121 -2.84 -25.73 6.93
C ASP A 121 -4.18 -25.29 7.57
N ALA A 122 -4.56 -25.83 8.73
CA ALA A 122 -5.74 -25.39 9.46
C ALA A 122 -5.62 -23.93 9.93
N ASP A 123 -4.46 -23.53 10.47
CA ASP A 123 -4.20 -22.16 10.90
C ASP A 123 -4.26 -21.15 9.74
N ILE A 124 -3.62 -21.50 8.62
CA ILE A 124 -3.66 -20.66 7.41
C ILE A 124 -5.09 -20.56 6.86
N ASN A 125 -5.85 -21.67 6.85
CA ASN A 125 -7.24 -21.64 6.39
C ASN A 125 -8.13 -20.80 7.30
N LYS A 126 -7.91 -20.80 8.62
CA LYS A 126 -8.62 -19.91 9.55
C LYS A 126 -8.38 -18.43 9.23
N LEU A 127 -7.15 -18.05 8.88
CA LEU A 127 -6.83 -16.69 8.45
C LEU A 127 -7.47 -16.32 7.10
N ILE A 128 -7.56 -17.28 6.17
CA ILE A 128 -8.31 -17.14 4.91
C ILE A 128 -9.81 -16.90 5.17
N GLU A 129 -10.41 -17.66 6.08
CA GLU A 129 -11.82 -17.50 6.46
C GLU A 129 -12.09 -16.12 7.06
N ILE A 130 -11.20 -15.63 7.94
CA ILE A 130 -11.30 -14.29 8.51
C ILE A 130 -11.19 -13.23 7.40
N THR A 131 -10.23 -13.37 6.49
CA THR A 131 -10.04 -12.45 5.36
C THR A 131 -11.28 -12.41 4.45
N ASN A 132 -11.97 -13.55 4.27
CA ASN A 132 -13.19 -13.61 3.47
C ASN A 132 -14.40 -12.91 4.11
N LYS A 133 -14.37 -12.62 5.42
CA LYS A 133 -15.42 -11.86 6.10
C LYS A 133 -15.32 -10.35 5.83
N ILE A 134 -14.20 -9.88 5.27
CA ILE A 134 -14.03 -8.47 4.89
C ILE A 134 -14.89 -8.21 3.65
N ASN A 135 -16.01 -7.51 3.87
CA ASN A 135 -17.01 -7.15 2.87
C ASN A 135 -17.13 -5.62 2.75
N TYR A 136 -17.73 -5.15 1.65
CA TYR A 136 -17.99 -3.74 1.33
C TYR A 136 -19.44 -3.56 0.88
#